data_AF-A0A7K9RXU5-F1
#
_entry.id   AF-A0A7K9RXU5-F1
#
_cell.length_a   1.000
_cell.length_b   1.000
_cell.length_c   1.000
_cell.angle_alpha   90.00
_cell.angle_beta   90.00
_cell.angle_gamma   90.00
#
_symmetry.space_group_name_H-M   'P 1'
#
loop_
_entity.id
_entity.type
_entity.pdbx_description
1 polymer ?
#
loop_
_entity_poly.entity_id
_entity_poly.type
_entity_poly.pdbx_seq_one_letter_code
_entity_poly.pdbx_strand_id
1 'polypeptide(L)'
;GVLTAGEHNFPFQFLLPASAPTSFEGPFGKVLHQVKAVIDTPRFSKDYKCNKIFYVLCPLNLNDIPDIEQPNTMSVTKKFSYKLVKSGNIILTATSDLKGYIVGQAIQLRTEIENKSGRDTGAVVASLLQKVAYKSKRWIYDLRTIAEVEGSGVKAWKHAEWKEQILVPALPQSILQGCSLIHIDYYIQVSLKSPDVSVTLPIYIGNIAVNRVPLSPSRSIQHIPSAVVPSAPPEEEEAASGYHPMDNVSIPTKSHSQQQPFSYAPGLSFQEIRADSEQTGSPNHPTLCLSTGATVPYYAEGNVVPVPTASSLILPPEYSTWGYPY
;
A
#
# COMPACT_ATOMS: atom_id res chain seq x y z
N GLY A 1 47.49 -17.07 -20.24
CA GLY A 1 47.59 -17.72 -21.57
C GLY A 1 47.55 -16.66 -22.65
N VAL A 2 47.94 -17.01 -23.88
CA VAL A 2 47.78 -16.12 -25.04
C VAL A 2 46.44 -16.44 -25.70
N LEU A 3 45.56 -15.44 -25.86
CA LEU A 3 44.30 -15.58 -26.59
C LEU A 3 44.54 -15.19 -28.05
N THR A 4 44.18 -16.07 -28.99
CA THR A 4 44.26 -15.77 -30.43
C THR A 4 43.16 -14.82 -30.88
N ALA A 5 43.26 -14.25 -32.08
CA ALA A 5 42.13 -13.53 -32.67
C ALA A 5 40.92 -14.48 -32.82
N GLY A 6 39.74 -14.01 -32.44
CA GLY A 6 38.50 -14.80 -32.48
C GLY A 6 37.61 -14.56 -31.26
N GLU A 7 36.47 -15.26 -31.23
CA GLU A 7 35.55 -15.25 -30.10
C GLU A 7 35.99 -16.29 -29.06
N HIS A 8 36.09 -15.86 -27.81
CA HIS A 8 36.45 -16.72 -26.68
C HIS A 8 35.31 -16.70 -25.66
N ASN A 9 34.78 -17.88 -25.34
CA ASN A 9 33.67 -18.04 -24.41
C ASN A 9 34.15 -18.64 -23.09
N PHE A 10 33.90 -17.94 -21.99
CA PHE A 10 34.28 -18.35 -20.64
C PHE A 10 33.03 -18.59 -19.80
N PRO A 11 32.47 -19.81 -19.77
CA PRO A 11 31.29 -20.11 -18.98
C PRO A 11 31.61 -20.03 -17.49
N PHE A 12 30.67 -19.48 -16.72
CA PHE A 12 30.74 -19.47 -15.25
C PHE A 12 29.36 -19.76 -14.68
N GLN A 13 29.34 -20.34 -13.48
CA GLN A 13 28.14 -20.60 -12.71
C GLN A 13 28.45 -20.36 -11.24
N PHE A 14 27.51 -19.76 -10.53
CA PHE A 14 27.56 -19.63 -9.08
C PHE A 14 26.14 -19.71 -8.52
N LEU A 15 26.04 -20.12 -7.27
CA LEU A 15 24.77 -20.11 -6.53
C LEU A 15 24.62 -18.75 -5.83
N LEU A 16 23.41 -18.20 -5.86
CA LEU A 16 23.08 -17.02 -5.06
C LEU A 16 22.94 -17.44 -3.59
N PRO A 17 23.59 -16.73 -2.64
CA PRO A 17 23.38 -16.99 -1.23
C PRO A 17 21.91 -16.81 -0.84
N ALA A 18 21.38 -17.67 0.03
CA ALA A 18 20.02 -17.52 0.57
C ALA A 18 19.85 -16.21 1.38
N SER A 19 20.95 -15.66 1.89
CA SER A 19 21.00 -14.37 2.58
C SER A 19 21.07 -13.17 1.62
N ALA A 20 21.06 -13.38 0.30
CA ALA A 20 21.10 -12.30 -0.67
C ALA A 20 19.82 -11.44 -0.53
N PRO A 21 19.95 -10.14 -0.19
CA PRO A 21 18.79 -9.31 0.00
C PRO A 21 18.03 -9.06 -1.30
N THR A 22 16.72 -8.85 -1.19
CA THR A 22 15.89 -8.38 -2.31
C THR A 22 16.46 -7.07 -2.87
N SER A 23 16.58 -7.02 -4.20
CA SER A 23 16.93 -5.81 -4.94
C SER A 23 15.92 -4.70 -4.66
N PHE A 24 16.43 -3.51 -4.35
CA PHE A 24 15.63 -2.35 -4.02
C PHE A 24 16.28 -1.10 -4.59
N GLU A 25 15.48 -0.14 -5.04
CA GLU A 25 15.95 1.16 -5.49
C GLU A 25 15.04 2.26 -4.92
N GLY A 26 15.64 3.21 -4.23
CA GLY A 26 14.98 4.39 -3.69
C GLY A 26 15.85 5.63 -3.83
N PRO A 27 15.32 6.82 -3.51
CA PRO A 27 16.00 8.10 -3.76
C PRO A 27 17.33 8.26 -3.02
N PHE A 28 17.49 7.59 -1.88
CA PHE A 28 18.67 7.76 -1.00
C PHE A 28 19.49 6.48 -0.82
N GLY A 29 19.18 5.42 -1.56
CA GLY A 29 19.89 4.15 -1.45
C GLY A 29 19.31 3.05 -2.32
N LYS A 30 20.14 2.06 -2.63
CA LYS A 30 19.75 0.88 -3.41
C LYS A 30 20.49 -0.38 -2.97
N VAL A 31 19.84 -1.52 -3.18
CA VAL A 31 20.41 -2.86 -3.09
C VAL A 31 20.55 -3.38 -4.53
N LEU A 32 21.78 -3.48 -5.02
CA LEU A 32 22.08 -3.92 -6.37
C LEU A 32 22.94 -5.18 -6.35
N HIS A 33 22.64 -6.12 -7.25
CA HIS A 33 23.46 -7.30 -7.50
C HIS A 33 24.05 -7.19 -8.90
N GLN A 34 25.35 -7.47 -9.02
CA GLN A 34 26.05 -7.38 -10.30
C GLN A 34 27.13 -8.45 -10.42
N VAL A 35 27.33 -8.93 -11.63
CA VAL A 35 28.51 -9.70 -12.02
C VAL A 35 29.49 -8.75 -12.70
N LYS A 36 30.76 -8.82 -12.30
CA LYS A 36 31.85 -8.07 -12.92
C LYS A 36 32.84 -9.07 -13.53
N ALA A 37 33.09 -8.93 -14.84
CA ALA A 37 34.18 -9.64 -15.50
C ALA A 37 35.34 -8.66 -15.75
N VAL A 38 36.55 -9.12 -15.48
CA VAL A 38 37.79 -8.34 -15.66
C VAL A 38 38.78 -9.21 -16.43
N ILE A 39 39.39 -8.66 -17.48
CA ILE A 39 40.51 -9.31 -18.16
C ILE A 39 41.79 -8.72 -17.58
N ASP A 40 42.56 -9.56 -16.90
CA ASP A 40 43.88 -9.20 -16.39
C ASP A 40 44.95 -9.42 -17.47
N THR A 41 45.73 -8.39 -17.77
CA THR A 41 46.74 -8.39 -18.84
C THR A 41 48.08 -7.87 -18.31
N PRO A 42 49.22 -8.41 -18.77
CA PRO A 42 50.54 -7.91 -18.36
C PRO A 42 50.71 -6.41 -18.68
N ARG A 43 51.40 -5.69 -17.78
CA ARG A 43 51.80 -4.25 -17.74
C ARG A 43 51.26 -3.29 -18.83
N PHE A 44 50.77 -2.13 -18.39
CA PHE A 44 50.36 -0.95 -19.19
C PHE A 44 49.21 -1.16 -20.19
N SER A 45 48.42 -2.20 -19.96
CA SER A 45 47.27 -2.53 -20.78
C SER A 45 45.98 -1.91 -20.22
N LYS A 46 45.05 -1.63 -21.13
CA LYS A 46 43.74 -1.02 -20.85
C LYS A 46 42.93 -1.87 -19.86
N ASP A 47 42.22 -1.21 -18.94
CA ASP A 47 41.34 -1.88 -17.97
C ASP A 47 40.08 -2.42 -18.68
N TYR A 48 40.11 -3.68 -19.08
CA TYR A 48 38.98 -4.37 -19.71
C TYR A 48 38.06 -4.95 -18.65
N LYS A 49 37.00 -4.20 -18.36
CA LYS A 49 35.96 -4.61 -17.42
C LYS A 49 34.58 -4.46 -18.02
N CYS A 50 33.68 -5.38 -17.70
CA CYS A 50 32.26 -5.24 -17.94
C CYS A 50 31.47 -5.65 -16.70
N ASN A 51 30.32 -5.00 -16.50
CA ASN A 51 29.40 -5.31 -15.41
C ASN A 51 28.03 -5.67 -15.99
N LYS A 52 27.36 -6.64 -15.39
CA LYS A 52 25.96 -6.96 -15.68
C LYS A 52 25.16 -6.95 -14.38
N ILE A 53 24.20 -6.04 -14.30
CA ILE A 53 23.26 -5.96 -13.16
C ILE A 53 22.17 -7.01 -13.37
N PHE A 54 21.73 -7.63 -12.28
CA PHE A 54 20.60 -8.54 -12.27
C PHE A 54 19.75 -8.32 -11.01
N TYR A 55 18.48 -8.72 -11.09
CA TYR A 55 17.51 -8.56 -10.02
C TYR A 55 17.46 -9.82 -9.14
N VAL A 56 17.39 -9.65 -7.82
CA VAL A 56 17.19 -10.73 -6.86
C VAL A 56 15.92 -10.44 -6.05
N LEU A 57 15.06 -11.44 -5.92
CA LEU A 57 13.91 -11.40 -5.03
C LEU A 57 14.09 -12.46 -3.94
N CYS A 58 14.08 -12.03 -2.69
CA CYS A 58 13.93 -12.87 -1.51
C CYS A 58 12.52 -12.62 -0.94
N PRO A 59 11.51 -13.42 -1.31
CA PRO A 59 10.11 -13.13 -1.01
C PRO A 59 9.87 -13.05 0.51
N LEU A 60 9.17 -12.01 0.95
CA LEU A 60 8.66 -11.96 2.31
C LEU A 60 7.40 -12.83 2.41
N ASN A 61 7.50 -13.92 3.15
CA ASN A 61 6.35 -14.71 3.55
C ASN A 61 5.68 -14.09 4.78
N LEU A 62 4.46 -13.59 4.64
CA LEU A 62 3.76 -12.95 5.75
C LEU A 62 3.47 -13.93 6.89
N ASN A 63 3.32 -15.22 6.59
CA ASN A 63 3.06 -16.26 7.58
C ASN A 63 4.23 -16.50 8.56
N ASP A 64 5.42 -15.97 8.27
CA ASP A 64 6.57 -16.06 9.18
C ASP A 64 6.53 -14.94 10.24
N ILE A 65 5.60 -13.98 10.12
CA ILE A 65 5.42 -12.89 11.07
C ILE A 65 4.33 -13.30 12.09
N PRO A 66 4.60 -13.20 13.40
CA PRO A 66 3.63 -13.58 14.42
C PRO A 66 2.41 -12.65 14.43
N ASP A 67 1.25 -13.23 14.72
CA ASP A 67 -0.05 -12.54 14.85
C ASP A 67 -0.44 -11.68 13.63
N ILE A 68 0.10 -12.00 12.44
CA ILE A 68 -0.09 -11.23 11.21
C ILE A 68 -1.54 -11.28 10.72
N GLU A 69 -2.22 -12.37 11.03
CA GLU A 69 -3.60 -12.66 10.67
C GLU A 69 -4.63 -12.01 11.60
N GLN A 70 -4.18 -11.52 12.75
CA GLN A 70 -5.05 -10.88 13.72
C GLN A 70 -5.44 -9.47 13.25
N PRO A 71 -6.66 -9.01 13.59
CA PRO A 71 -7.04 -7.62 13.39
C PRO A 71 -6.04 -6.67 14.07
N ASN A 72 -5.75 -5.55 13.41
CA ASN A 72 -4.90 -4.51 13.97
C ASN A 72 -5.79 -3.40 14.51
N THR A 73 -5.84 -3.21 15.83
CA THR A 73 -6.68 -2.18 16.46
C THR A 73 -5.82 -1.21 17.25
N MET A 74 -6.04 0.09 17.05
CA MET A 74 -5.38 1.15 17.81
C MET A 74 -6.39 2.23 18.16
N SER A 75 -6.30 2.80 19.36
CA SER A 75 -7.20 3.85 19.84
C SER A 75 -6.43 5.00 20.47
N VAL A 76 -6.90 6.22 20.23
CA VAL A 76 -6.36 7.44 20.84
C VAL A 76 -7.50 8.29 21.39
N THR A 77 -7.29 8.85 22.59
CA THR A 77 -8.20 9.86 23.17
C THR A 77 -7.52 11.22 23.19
N LYS A 78 -8.08 12.19 22.48
CA LYS A 78 -7.60 13.58 22.46
C LYS A 78 -8.56 14.47 23.23
N LYS A 79 -8.06 15.10 24.30
CA LYS A 79 -8.75 16.20 24.98
C LYS A 79 -8.35 17.53 24.33
N PHE A 80 -9.30 18.43 24.13
CA PHE A 80 -9.06 19.76 23.58
C PHE A 80 -10.01 20.79 24.20
N SER A 81 -9.54 22.02 24.28
CA SER A 81 -10.35 23.16 24.73
C SER A 81 -10.83 23.96 23.53
N TYR A 82 -12.06 24.46 23.61
CA TYR A 82 -12.67 25.23 22.55
C TYR A 82 -13.55 26.35 23.12
N LYS A 83 -13.35 27.58 22.63
CA LYS A 83 -13.81 28.81 23.32
C LYS A 83 -13.14 28.91 24.71
N LEU A 84 -13.29 30.04 25.40
CA LEU A 84 -12.48 30.34 26.59
C LEU A 84 -12.62 29.34 27.77
N VAL A 85 -13.67 28.51 27.82
CA VAL A 85 -13.98 27.69 29.02
C VAL A 85 -14.54 26.29 28.74
N LYS A 86 -14.78 25.90 27.48
CA LYS A 86 -15.36 24.58 27.19
C LYS A 86 -14.25 23.61 26.80
N SER A 87 -14.34 22.39 27.32
CA SER A 87 -13.48 21.27 26.94
C SER A 87 -14.32 20.19 26.28
N GLY A 88 -13.68 19.42 25.41
CA GLY A 88 -14.26 18.24 24.79
C GLY A 88 -13.17 17.19 24.60
N ASN A 89 -13.60 15.96 24.36
CA ASN A 89 -12.69 14.90 23.98
C ASN A 89 -13.22 14.11 22.79
N ILE A 90 -12.29 13.63 21.98
CA ILE A 90 -12.56 12.72 20.88
C ILE A 90 -11.81 11.43 21.16
N ILE A 91 -12.51 10.31 20.99
CA ILE A 91 -11.92 8.99 20.97
C ILE A 91 -11.95 8.53 19.52
N LEU A 92 -10.78 8.22 18.97
CA LEU A 92 -10.61 7.74 17.61
C LEU A 92 -10.01 6.34 17.69
N THR A 93 -10.78 5.35 17.28
CA THR A 93 -10.35 3.95 17.21
C THR A 93 -10.33 3.53 15.75
N ALA A 94 -9.22 2.97 15.29
CA ALA A 94 -9.09 2.45 13.94
C ALA A 94 -8.71 0.96 14.01
N THR A 95 -9.32 0.18 13.12
CA THR A 95 -9.16 -1.28 13.05
C THR A 95 -8.99 -1.72 11.60
N SER A 96 -7.90 -2.43 11.27
CA SER A 96 -7.78 -3.14 10.00
C SER A 96 -7.97 -4.65 10.18
N ASP A 97 -8.45 -5.33 9.14
CA ASP A 97 -8.79 -6.76 9.20
C ASP A 97 -7.58 -7.68 9.40
N LEU A 98 -6.41 -7.29 8.89
CA LEU A 98 -5.12 -7.94 9.13
C LEU A 98 -4.02 -6.93 9.47
N LYS A 99 -2.84 -7.44 9.82
CA LYS A 99 -1.59 -6.68 9.88
C LYS A 99 -0.71 -6.84 8.63
N GLY A 100 -0.98 -7.84 7.77
CA GLY A 100 -0.18 -8.12 6.59
C GLY A 100 -1.01 -8.25 5.31
N TYR A 101 -0.53 -7.67 4.22
CA TYR A 101 -1.19 -7.65 2.92
C TYR A 101 -0.19 -7.90 1.78
N ILE A 102 -0.69 -8.36 0.64
CA ILE A 102 0.09 -8.39 -0.61
C ILE A 102 -0.47 -7.39 -1.61
N VAL A 103 0.32 -7.07 -2.63
CA VAL A 103 -0.10 -6.22 -3.75
C VAL A 103 -1.42 -6.71 -4.35
N GLY A 104 -2.36 -5.79 -4.58
CA GLY A 104 -3.68 -6.07 -5.13
C GLY A 104 -4.75 -6.45 -4.10
N GLN A 105 -4.40 -6.70 -2.83
CA GLN A 105 -5.39 -6.91 -1.77
C GLN A 105 -6.00 -5.57 -1.32
N ALA A 106 -7.26 -5.63 -0.86
CA ALA A 106 -7.94 -4.49 -0.25
C ALA A 106 -7.87 -4.60 1.28
N ILE A 107 -7.29 -3.59 1.91
CA ILE A 107 -7.30 -3.40 3.35
C ILE A 107 -8.72 -3.00 3.77
N GLN A 108 -9.33 -3.76 4.68
CA GLN A 108 -10.64 -3.42 5.23
C GLN A 108 -10.45 -2.58 6.49
N LEU A 109 -10.74 -1.28 6.41
CA LEU A 109 -10.57 -0.35 7.51
C LEU A 109 -11.93 -0.02 8.14
N ARG A 110 -12.00 -0.16 9.47
CA ARG A 110 -13.10 0.34 10.30
C ARG A 110 -12.58 1.41 11.24
N THR A 111 -13.23 2.56 11.27
CA THR A 111 -12.92 3.66 12.16
C THR A 111 -14.14 4.01 12.99
N GLU A 112 -13.98 4.06 14.30
CA GLU A 112 -14.99 4.50 15.26
C GLU A 112 -14.55 5.85 15.84
N ILE A 113 -15.46 6.82 15.81
CA ILE A 113 -15.23 8.17 16.30
C ILE A 113 -16.31 8.51 17.32
N GLU A 114 -15.92 8.63 18.59
CA GLU A 114 -16.78 9.16 19.63
C GLU A 114 -16.46 10.64 19.86
N ASN A 115 -17.34 11.52 19.39
CA ASN A 115 -17.20 12.96 19.59
C ASN A 115 -17.92 13.40 20.87
N LYS A 116 -17.22 13.39 22.00
CA LYS A 116 -17.69 13.89 23.29
C LYS A 116 -17.37 15.37 23.46
N SER A 117 -17.72 16.16 22.43
CA SER A 117 -17.56 17.61 22.43
C SER A 117 -18.79 18.29 21.85
N GLY A 118 -18.97 19.57 22.21
CA GLY A 118 -20.01 20.43 21.64
C GLY A 118 -19.65 21.07 20.30
N ARG A 119 -18.69 20.52 19.54
CA ARG A 119 -18.38 20.94 18.16
C ARG A 119 -18.31 19.75 17.23
N ASP A 120 -18.70 19.97 15.98
CA ASP A 120 -18.49 19.02 14.90
C ASP A 120 -16.99 18.84 14.63
N THR A 121 -16.58 17.62 14.27
CA THR A 121 -15.22 17.37 13.80
C THR A 121 -15.07 17.76 12.33
N GLY A 122 -13.82 17.98 11.91
CA GLY A 122 -13.43 17.97 10.51
C GLY A 122 -13.57 16.57 9.91
N ALA A 123 -13.35 16.49 8.59
CA ALA A 123 -13.34 15.23 7.86
C ALA A 123 -12.36 14.23 8.47
N VAL A 124 -12.74 12.96 8.44
CA VAL A 124 -11.84 11.84 8.71
C VAL A 124 -11.07 11.50 7.44
N VAL A 125 -9.77 11.25 7.58
CA VAL A 125 -8.88 10.89 6.46
C VAL A 125 -8.11 9.65 6.87
N ALA A 126 -8.08 8.63 6.01
CA ALA A 126 -7.20 7.49 6.16
C ALA A 126 -6.17 7.49 5.02
N SER A 127 -4.90 7.37 5.38
CA SER A 127 -3.78 7.41 4.44
C SER A 127 -2.92 6.15 4.60
N LEU A 128 -2.64 5.45 3.50
CA LEU A 128 -1.61 4.42 3.44
C LEU A 128 -0.27 5.10 3.21
N LEU A 129 0.64 4.99 4.17
CA LEU A 129 1.95 5.63 4.16
C LEU A 129 3.06 4.61 3.98
N GLN A 130 4.04 4.95 3.15
CA GLN A 130 5.32 4.25 3.05
C GLN A 130 6.40 5.10 3.71
N LYS A 131 7.16 4.50 4.62
CA LYS A 131 8.34 5.10 5.23
C LYS A 131 9.56 4.25 4.88
N VAL A 132 10.50 4.82 4.12
CA VAL A 132 11.79 4.19 3.86
C VAL A 132 12.86 4.90 4.68
N ALA A 133 13.53 4.14 5.55
CA ALA A 133 14.61 4.64 6.39
C ALA A 133 15.96 4.15 5.85
N TYR A 134 16.87 5.07 5.60
CA TYR A 134 18.22 4.82 5.10
C TYR A 134 19.22 5.11 6.21
N LYS A 135 19.91 4.06 6.66
CA LYS A 135 20.95 4.15 7.68
C LYS A 135 22.28 4.49 7.03
N SER A 136 22.83 5.65 7.41
CA SER A 136 24.18 6.09 7.06
C SER A 136 24.89 6.60 8.31
N LYS A 137 25.73 7.65 8.21
CA LYS A 137 26.20 8.41 9.39
C LYS A 137 25.04 9.04 10.18
N ARG A 138 23.98 9.42 9.46
CA ARG A 138 22.70 9.89 10.02
C ARG A 138 21.56 9.14 9.32
N TRP A 139 20.44 8.98 10.02
CA TRP A 139 19.26 8.40 9.42
C TRP A 139 18.60 9.40 8.46
N ILE A 140 18.26 8.95 7.26
CA ILE A 140 17.47 9.69 6.28
C ILE A 140 16.14 8.96 6.14
N TYR A 141 15.03 9.70 6.12
CA TYR A 141 13.69 9.14 5.99
C TYR A 141 13.02 9.70 4.74
N ASP A 142 12.45 8.80 3.94
CA ASP A 142 11.56 9.12 2.82
C ASP A 142 10.15 8.65 3.22
N LEU A 143 9.25 9.60 3.46
CA LEU A 143 7.86 9.34 3.85
C LEU A 143 6.94 9.77 2.71
N ARG A 144 6.11 8.84 2.23
CA ARG A 144 5.21 9.07 1.10
C ARG A 144 3.80 8.61 1.42
N THR A 145 2.82 9.43 1.05
CA THR A 145 1.42 9.00 0.99
C THR A 145 1.20 8.23 -0.30
N ILE A 146 0.80 6.97 -0.17
CA ILE A 146 0.57 6.05 -1.28
C ILE A 146 -0.87 6.12 -1.75
N ALA A 147 -1.80 6.15 -0.81
CA ALA A 147 -3.22 6.25 -1.06
C ALA A 147 -3.88 7.03 0.08
N GLU A 148 -4.97 7.71 -0.24
CA GLU A 148 -5.74 8.49 0.71
C GLU A 148 -7.23 8.41 0.40
N VAL A 149 -8.03 8.29 1.45
CA VAL A 149 -9.49 8.26 1.40
C VAL A 149 -10.02 9.21 2.46
N GLU A 150 -11.07 9.96 2.12
CA GLU A 150 -11.65 10.97 3.00
C GLU A 150 -13.14 10.70 3.24
N GLY A 151 -13.56 10.70 4.50
CA GLY A 151 -14.95 10.61 4.93
C GLY A 151 -15.50 11.95 5.47
N SER A 152 -16.77 11.97 5.84
CA SER A 152 -17.34 13.15 6.50
C SER A 152 -16.87 13.33 7.95
N GLY A 153 -17.05 14.54 8.48
CA GLY A 153 -16.86 14.80 9.90
C GLY A 153 -18.04 14.29 10.73
N VAL A 154 -17.85 14.24 12.04
CA VAL A 154 -18.81 13.72 13.01
C VAL A 154 -19.43 14.87 13.79
N LYS A 155 -20.76 14.86 13.90
CA LYS A 155 -21.50 15.89 14.63
C LYS A 155 -21.16 15.88 16.13
N ALA A 156 -21.34 17.03 16.76
CA ALA A 156 -21.21 17.17 18.21
C ALA A 156 -22.05 16.11 18.95
N TRP A 157 -21.48 15.52 20.00
CA TRP A 157 -22.13 14.50 20.85
C TRP A 157 -22.63 13.25 20.12
N LYS A 158 -22.06 12.91 18.96
CA LYS A 158 -22.39 11.69 18.22
C LYS A 158 -21.26 10.68 18.25
N HIS A 159 -21.66 9.42 18.10
CA HIS A 159 -20.79 8.30 17.77
C HIS A 159 -21.00 7.96 16.30
N ALA A 160 -19.91 7.76 15.58
CA ALA A 160 -19.98 7.42 14.18
C ALA A 160 -18.97 6.33 13.81
N GLU A 161 -19.40 5.48 12.88
CA GLU A 161 -18.61 4.41 12.31
C GLU A 161 -18.35 4.71 10.83
N TRP A 162 -17.10 4.58 10.41
CA TRP A 162 -16.67 4.69 9.01
C TRP A 162 -16.01 3.39 8.57
N LYS A 163 -16.47 2.84 7.45
CA LYS A 163 -15.89 1.64 6.82
C LYS A 163 -15.38 2.02 5.46
N GLU A 164 -14.15 1.64 5.18
CA GLU A 164 -13.50 1.98 3.92
C GLU A 164 -12.57 0.85 3.46
N GLN A 165 -12.29 0.82 2.16
CA GLN A 165 -11.36 -0.11 1.55
C GLN A 165 -10.21 0.65 0.90
N ILE A 166 -8.97 0.25 1.21
CA ILE A 166 -7.77 0.83 0.58
C ILE A 166 -7.07 -0.29 -0.20
N LEU A 167 -6.94 -0.13 -1.51
CA LEU A 167 -6.22 -1.10 -2.34
C LEU A 167 -4.72 -0.97 -2.08
N VAL A 168 -4.01 -2.08 -1.92
CA VAL A 168 -2.55 -2.11 -1.90
C VAL A 168 -2.03 -2.04 -3.34
N PRO A 169 -1.42 -0.94 -3.79
CA PRO A 169 -0.87 -0.86 -5.13
C PRO A 169 0.44 -1.66 -5.24
N ALA A 170 1.10 -1.61 -6.39
CA ALA A 170 2.43 -2.20 -6.57
C ALA A 170 3.45 -1.48 -5.65
N LEU A 171 3.76 -2.13 -4.52
CA LEU A 171 4.66 -1.63 -3.49
C LEU A 171 5.77 -2.65 -3.25
N PRO A 172 6.99 -2.19 -2.90
CA PRO A 172 8.04 -3.10 -2.47
C PRO A 172 7.63 -3.81 -1.17
N GLN A 173 8.20 -4.99 -0.94
CA GLN A 173 7.98 -5.73 0.30
C GLN A 173 8.51 -4.94 1.50
N SER A 174 7.83 -5.05 2.62
CA SER A 174 8.41 -4.82 3.94
C SER A 174 9.60 -5.73 4.16
N ILE A 175 10.46 -5.37 5.11
CA ILE A 175 11.60 -6.19 5.58
C ILE A 175 12.47 -6.71 4.42
N LEU A 176 13.56 -5.99 4.14
CA LEU A 176 14.60 -6.47 3.25
C LEU A 176 15.53 -7.43 4.01
N GLN A 177 15.17 -8.72 4.05
CA GLN A 177 16.00 -9.75 4.69
C GLN A 177 17.45 -9.67 4.19
N GLY A 178 18.43 -9.70 5.11
CA GLY A 178 19.85 -9.54 4.77
C GLY A 178 20.32 -8.10 4.53
N CYS A 179 19.43 -7.09 4.56
CA CYS A 179 19.78 -5.68 4.47
C CYS A 179 19.50 -4.95 5.78
N SER A 180 20.53 -4.35 6.39
CA SER A 180 20.43 -3.58 7.64
C SER A 180 20.59 -2.07 7.45
N LEU A 181 20.67 -1.63 6.19
CA LEU A 181 20.89 -0.23 5.82
C LEU A 181 19.62 0.45 5.30
N ILE A 182 18.65 -0.33 4.82
CA ILE A 182 17.41 0.18 4.25
C ILE A 182 16.26 -0.58 4.89
N HIS A 183 15.36 0.16 5.54
CA HIS A 183 14.16 -0.38 6.17
C HIS A 183 12.93 0.22 5.50
N ILE A 184 11.97 -0.63 5.13
CA ILE A 184 10.73 -0.23 4.47
C ILE A 184 9.58 -0.60 5.40
N ASP A 185 8.94 0.42 5.96
CA ASP A 185 7.82 0.29 6.88
C ASP A 185 6.56 0.89 6.27
N TYR A 186 5.40 0.30 6.56
CA TYR A 186 4.11 0.80 6.10
C TYR A 186 3.18 1.06 7.27
N TYR A 187 2.35 2.08 7.11
CA TYR A 187 1.39 2.48 8.12
C TYR A 187 0.06 2.85 7.49
N ILE A 188 -1.03 2.53 8.16
CA ILE A 188 -2.32 3.17 7.93
C ILE A 188 -2.46 4.26 8.98
N GLN A 189 -2.54 5.51 8.58
CA GLN A 189 -2.79 6.62 9.48
C GLN A 189 -4.21 7.12 9.29
N VAL A 190 -5.01 7.08 10.35
CA VAL A 190 -6.35 7.67 10.38
C VAL A 190 -6.29 8.96 11.18
N SER A 191 -6.78 10.06 10.62
CA SER A 191 -6.74 11.39 11.25
C SER A 191 -8.05 12.16 11.08
N LEU A 192 -8.30 13.10 11.99
CA LEU A 192 -9.35 14.11 11.84
C LEU A 192 -8.71 15.45 11.52
N LYS A 193 -9.25 16.16 10.51
CA LYS A 193 -8.73 17.50 10.12
C LYS A 193 -8.91 18.56 11.22
N SER A 194 -9.89 18.38 12.11
CA SER A 194 -10.12 19.29 13.24
C SER A 194 -10.99 18.61 14.32
N PRO A 195 -10.57 18.61 15.60
CA PRO A 195 -9.21 18.93 16.05
C PRO A 195 -8.21 17.94 15.45
N ASP A 196 -6.95 18.34 15.38
CA ASP A 196 -5.86 17.48 14.91
C ASP A 196 -5.63 16.32 15.90
N VAL A 197 -6.10 15.15 15.50
CA VAL A 197 -5.92 13.86 16.19
C VAL A 197 -5.69 12.80 15.14
N SER A 198 -4.74 11.90 15.40
CA SER A 198 -4.44 10.79 14.53
C SER A 198 -4.07 9.54 15.30
N VAL A 199 -4.34 8.39 14.67
CA VAL A 199 -3.98 7.06 15.14
C VAL A 199 -3.32 6.32 13.99
N THR A 200 -2.27 5.54 14.30
CA THR A 200 -1.44 4.90 13.29
C THR A 200 -1.37 3.39 13.55
N LEU A 201 -1.68 2.60 12.52
CA LEU A 201 -1.60 1.15 12.53
C LEU A 201 -0.39 0.70 11.70
N PRO A 202 0.61 0.02 12.29
CA PRO A 202 1.71 -0.55 11.51
C PRO A 202 1.23 -1.77 10.72
N ILE A 203 1.60 -1.86 9.44
CA ILE A 203 1.25 -3.00 8.58
C ILE A 203 2.48 -3.50 7.82
N TYR A 204 2.38 -4.72 7.29
CA TYR A 204 3.40 -5.35 6.46
C TYR A 204 2.87 -5.57 5.04
N ILE A 205 3.72 -5.29 4.05
CA ILE A 205 3.50 -5.65 2.66
C ILE A 205 4.42 -6.82 2.31
N GLY A 206 3.87 -7.95 1.91
CA GLY A 206 4.64 -9.16 1.58
C GLY A 206 4.44 -9.65 0.16
N ASN A 207 5.01 -10.81 -0.14
CA ASN A 207 4.90 -11.46 -1.44
C ASN A 207 4.06 -12.74 -1.39
N ILE A 208 4.01 -13.40 -0.22
CA ILE A 208 3.17 -14.57 0.03
C ILE A 208 2.09 -14.17 1.02
N ALA A 209 0.83 -14.37 0.63
CA ALA A 209 -0.32 -13.94 1.39
C ALA A 209 -0.47 -14.70 2.71
N VAL A 210 -1.13 -14.07 3.68
CA VAL A 210 -1.52 -14.71 4.94
C VAL A 210 -2.45 -15.90 4.65
N ASN A 211 -2.16 -17.04 5.26
CA ASN A 211 -2.98 -18.24 5.20
C ASN A 211 -4.27 -18.02 5.97
N ARG A 212 -5.31 -17.53 5.29
CA ARG A 212 -6.66 -17.53 5.85
C ARG A 212 -7.20 -18.95 5.75
N VAL A 213 -7.32 -19.65 6.87
CA VAL A 213 -8.15 -20.86 6.93
C VAL A 213 -9.53 -20.43 6.45
N PRO A 214 -10.09 -21.03 5.38
CA PRO A 214 -11.45 -20.73 4.99
C PRO A 214 -12.33 -21.06 6.20
N LEU A 215 -12.97 -20.04 6.78
CA LEU A 215 -14.13 -20.27 7.61
C LEU A 215 -15.07 -21.06 6.70
N SER A 216 -15.37 -22.28 7.13
CA SER A 216 -16.14 -23.27 6.39
C SER A 216 -17.34 -22.61 5.71
N PRO A 217 -17.71 -23.00 4.47
CA PRO A 217 -18.84 -22.38 3.80
C PRO A 217 -20.04 -22.45 4.74
N SER A 218 -20.57 -21.27 5.09
CA SER A 218 -21.82 -21.16 5.83
C SER A 218 -22.82 -22.03 5.09
N ARG A 219 -23.22 -23.14 5.72
CA ARG A 219 -24.37 -23.90 5.24
C ARG A 219 -25.50 -22.89 5.17
N SER A 220 -25.94 -22.58 3.96
CA SER A 220 -27.20 -21.89 3.74
C SER A 220 -28.26 -22.72 4.44
N ILE A 221 -28.69 -22.26 5.61
CA ILE A 221 -29.90 -22.79 6.25
C ILE A 221 -31.00 -22.41 5.28
N GLN A 222 -31.47 -23.40 4.50
CA GLN A 222 -32.70 -23.26 3.74
C GLN A 222 -33.80 -22.95 4.75
N HIS A 223 -34.21 -21.68 4.78
CA HIS A 223 -35.35 -21.22 5.54
C HIS A 223 -36.57 -21.99 5.03
N ILE A 224 -37.04 -22.96 5.81
CA ILE A 224 -38.39 -23.50 5.69
C ILE A 224 -39.31 -22.34 6.12
N PRO A 225 -40.26 -21.89 5.28
CA PRO A 225 -41.15 -20.80 5.68
C PRO A 225 -42.05 -21.28 6.82
N SER A 226 -41.89 -20.68 8.00
CA SER A 226 -42.82 -20.87 9.12
C SER A 226 -44.21 -20.40 8.74
N ALA A 227 -45.21 -21.20 9.13
CA ALA A 227 -46.62 -20.92 8.94
C ALA A 227 -47.01 -19.57 9.57
N VAL A 228 -47.79 -18.80 8.81
CA VAL A 228 -48.36 -17.51 9.21
C VAL A 228 -49.39 -17.74 10.31
N VAL A 229 -49.19 -17.15 11.48
CA VAL A 229 -50.21 -17.02 12.51
C VAL A 229 -50.44 -15.52 12.73
N PRO A 230 -51.68 -15.01 12.69
CA PRO A 230 -51.94 -13.59 12.82
C PRO A 230 -51.69 -13.11 14.26
N SER A 231 -50.79 -12.14 14.44
CA SER A 231 -50.60 -11.42 15.70
C SER A 231 -51.57 -10.24 15.81
N ALA A 232 -52.19 -10.10 16.98
CA ALA A 232 -53.01 -8.95 17.38
C ALA A 232 -52.16 -7.67 17.56
N PRO A 233 -52.74 -6.46 17.41
CA PRO A 233 -51.99 -5.19 17.49
C PRO A 233 -51.58 -4.86 18.94
N PRO A 234 -50.45 -4.16 19.15
CA PRO A 234 -49.97 -3.79 20.49
C PRO A 234 -50.73 -2.60 21.08
N GLU A 235 -50.97 -2.67 22.40
CA GLU A 235 -51.44 -1.56 23.23
C GLU A 235 -50.35 -0.48 23.39
N GLU A 236 -50.79 0.78 23.42
CA GLU A 236 -49.96 1.95 23.68
C GLU A 236 -49.71 2.08 25.20
N GLU A 237 -48.46 2.22 25.62
CA GLU A 237 -48.13 2.71 26.96
C GLU A 237 -47.13 3.87 26.86
N GLU A 238 -47.59 5.03 27.34
CA GLU A 238 -46.85 6.28 27.41
C GLU A 238 -45.80 6.28 28.53
N ALA A 239 -44.74 7.06 28.25
CA ALA A 239 -43.94 7.85 29.18
C ALA A 239 -42.66 7.28 29.83
N ALA A 240 -41.57 7.90 29.38
CA ALA A 240 -40.54 8.56 30.19
C ALA A 240 -39.46 7.70 30.88
N SER A 241 -38.29 7.65 30.24
CA SER A 241 -37.01 7.94 30.90
C SER A 241 -35.97 8.40 29.88
N GLY A 242 -35.49 9.64 30.06
CA GLY A 242 -34.49 10.27 29.22
C GLY A 242 -33.11 9.66 29.43
N TYR A 243 -32.76 8.69 28.59
CA TYR A 243 -31.39 8.45 28.16
C TYR A 243 -31.43 8.52 26.64
N HIS A 244 -30.84 9.57 26.05
CA HIS A 244 -30.58 9.56 24.61
C HIS A 244 -29.52 8.50 24.34
N PRO A 245 -29.82 7.38 23.66
CA PRO A 245 -28.78 6.53 23.14
C PRO A 245 -27.99 7.39 22.14
N MET A 246 -26.66 7.33 22.15
CA MET A 246 -25.91 7.91 21.04
C MET A 246 -26.35 7.17 19.77
N ASP A 247 -27.04 7.87 18.86
CA ASP A 247 -27.36 7.31 17.55
C ASP A 247 -26.07 6.89 16.86
N ASN A 248 -25.96 5.62 16.47
CA ASN A 248 -24.85 5.13 15.66
C ASN A 248 -25.04 5.64 14.23
N VAL A 249 -24.15 6.53 13.78
CA VAL A 249 -24.20 7.11 12.42
C VAL A 249 -23.13 6.50 11.54
N SER A 250 -23.48 6.04 10.34
CA SER A 250 -22.50 5.64 9.33
C SER A 250 -21.95 6.87 8.60
N ILE A 251 -20.62 6.98 8.49
CA ILE A 251 -19.94 8.07 7.78
C ILE A 251 -19.86 7.76 6.28
N PRO A 252 -20.36 8.63 5.39
CA PRO A 252 -20.14 8.48 3.95
C PRO A 252 -18.74 8.92 3.53
N THR A 253 -18.18 8.22 2.55
CA THR A 253 -16.91 8.56 1.89
C THR A 253 -17.11 9.67 0.86
N LYS A 254 -16.25 10.67 0.91
CA LYS A 254 -16.28 11.88 0.07
C LYS A 254 -15.34 11.80 -1.12
N SER A 255 -14.16 11.23 -0.94
CA SER A 255 -13.17 11.12 -2.00
C SER A 255 -12.24 9.93 -1.80
N HIS A 256 -11.68 9.47 -2.92
CA HIS A 256 -10.78 8.35 -2.99
C HIS A 256 -9.64 8.72 -3.96
N SER A 257 -8.39 8.68 -3.51
CA SER A 257 -7.24 9.07 -4.35
C SER A 257 -6.90 8.03 -5.41
N GLN A 258 -7.27 6.77 -5.18
CA GLN A 258 -7.06 5.69 -6.15
C GLN A 258 -8.25 5.67 -7.11
N GLN A 259 -7.98 5.74 -8.42
CA GLN A 259 -8.99 5.52 -9.44
C GLN A 259 -9.41 4.05 -9.36
N GLN A 260 -10.61 3.77 -8.85
CA GLN A 260 -11.18 2.42 -8.94
C GLN A 260 -11.66 2.20 -10.39
N PRO A 261 -11.22 1.16 -11.11
CA PRO A 261 -11.76 0.86 -12.43
C PRO A 261 -13.20 0.31 -12.41
N PHE A 262 -13.89 0.24 -11.27
CA PHE A 262 -15.21 -0.36 -11.19
C PHE A 262 -16.12 0.34 -10.18
N SER A 263 -16.94 1.28 -10.68
CA SER A 263 -18.24 1.55 -10.07
C SER A 263 -19.23 0.50 -10.59
N TYR A 264 -19.77 -0.34 -9.71
CA TYR A 264 -20.87 -1.23 -10.08
C TYR A 264 -22.14 -0.41 -10.30
N ALA A 265 -22.39 -0.01 -11.55
CA ALA A 265 -23.75 0.19 -12.03
C ALA A 265 -24.26 -1.17 -12.55
N PRO A 266 -25.40 -1.70 -12.09
CA PRO A 266 -25.94 -2.93 -12.66
C PRO A 266 -26.45 -2.63 -14.07
N GLY A 267 -25.89 -3.29 -15.09
CA GLY A 267 -26.55 -3.41 -16.40
C GLY A 267 -25.80 -2.99 -17.66
N LEU A 268 -24.48 -2.80 -17.65
CA LEU A 268 -23.74 -2.52 -18.90
C LEU A 268 -22.59 -3.52 -19.12
N SER A 269 -22.80 -4.48 -20.01
CA SER A 269 -21.77 -5.32 -20.61
C SER A 269 -21.15 -4.62 -21.81
N PHE A 270 -19.83 -4.48 -21.85
CA PHE A 270 -19.10 -4.06 -23.06
C PHE A 270 -18.38 -5.25 -23.68
N GLN A 271 -18.56 -5.41 -25.00
CA GLN A 271 -17.98 -6.46 -25.82
C GLN A 271 -16.47 -6.25 -26.03
N GLU A 272 -15.74 -7.34 -25.87
CA GLU A 272 -14.32 -7.51 -26.13
C GLU A 272 -14.02 -7.37 -27.64
N ILE A 273 -13.12 -6.45 -28.03
CA ILE A 273 -12.67 -6.31 -29.42
C ILE A 273 -11.35 -7.07 -29.60
N ARG A 274 -11.37 -8.03 -30.54
CA ARG A 274 -10.26 -8.87 -31.01
C ARG A 274 -9.12 -8.05 -31.62
N ALA A 275 -7.89 -8.51 -31.38
CA ALA A 275 -6.67 -8.09 -32.06
C ALA A 275 -6.54 -8.72 -33.45
N ASP A 276 -5.90 -8.03 -34.39
CA ASP A 276 -5.37 -8.64 -35.62
C ASP A 276 -4.08 -7.96 -36.13
N SER A 277 -3.10 -8.85 -36.41
CA SER A 277 -2.07 -8.91 -37.46
C SER A 277 -0.93 -7.88 -37.68
N GLU A 278 0.30 -8.41 -37.57
CA GLU A 278 1.49 -8.41 -38.47
C GLU A 278 2.26 -7.12 -38.85
N GLN A 279 3.55 -7.03 -38.44
CA GLN A 279 4.70 -6.83 -39.37
C GLN A 279 6.11 -6.99 -38.75
N THR A 280 7.04 -7.34 -39.64
CA THR A 280 8.41 -7.88 -39.57
C THR A 280 9.57 -6.91 -39.18
N GLY A 281 10.62 -7.43 -38.49
CA GLY A 281 12.05 -7.18 -38.82
C GLY A 281 13.00 -6.46 -37.80
N SER A 282 14.09 -7.16 -37.40
CA SER A 282 15.41 -6.71 -36.87
C SER A 282 15.62 -6.54 -35.34
N PRO A 283 16.79 -6.94 -34.76
CA PRO A 283 16.94 -7.20 -33.33
C PRO A 283 17.44 -5.94 -32.59
N ASN A 284 16.58 -5.34 -31.78
CA ASN A 284 16.97 -4.30 -30.85
C ASN A 284 16.88 -4.83 -29.42
N HIS A 285 17.97 -4.67 -28.68
CA HIS A 285 18.08 -5.01 -27.26
C HIS A 285 16.94 -4.38 -26.44
N PRO A 286 16.33 -5.10 -25.48
CA PRO A 286 15.21 -4.56 -24.72
C PRO A 286 15.68 -3.48 -23.74
N THR A 287 15.07 -2.30 -23.83
CA THR A 287 15.26 -1.19 -22.90
C THR A 287 14.39 -1.41 -21.66
N LEU A 288 15.00 -1.33 -20.48
CA LEU A 288 14.29 -1.36 -19.20
C LEU A 288 13.47 -0.08 -19.02
N CYS A 289 12.14 -0.17 -19.12
CA CYS A 289 11.24 0.90 -18.68
C CYS A 289 10.99 0.77 -17.18
N LEU A 290 11.73 1.53 -16.37
CA LEU A 290 11.51 1.64 -14.94
C LEU A 290 10.46 2.71 -14.66
N SER A 291 9.23 2.28 -14.32
CA SER A 291 8.29 3.14 -13.62
C SER A 291 8.84 3.42 -12.22
N THR A 292 8.82 4.68 -11.79
CA THR A 292 9.23 5.12 -10.46
C THR A 292 8.29 4.54 -9.39
N GLY A 293 8.58 3.32 -8.95
CA GLY A 293 7.80 2.56 -7.98
C GLY A 293 8.10 1.07 -8.14
N ALA A 294 9.30 0.65 -7.72
CA ALA A 294 9.86 -0.67 -7.96
C ALA A 294 8.95 -1.86 -7.55
N THR A 295 8.76 -2.98 -8.28
CA THR A 295 8.99 -3.37 -9.69
C THR A 295 8.28 -4.73 -9.92
N VAL A 296 7.63 -4.94 -11.06
CA VAL A 296 7.88 -6.12 -11.91
C VAL A 296 8.17 -5.57 -13.31
N PRO A 297 9.31 -5.87 -13.96
CA PRO A 297 9.52 -5.43 -15.32
C PRO A 297 8.71 -6.37 -16.21
N TYR A 298 7.71 -5.85 -16.91
CA TYR A 298 7.06 -6.58 -17.99
C TYR A 298 7.94 -6.45 -19.24
N TYR A 299 8.36 -7.57 -19.80
CA TYR A 299 8.97 -7.60 -21.12
C TYR A 299 7.86 -7.42 -22.16
N ALA A 300 7.83 -6.30 -22.87
CA ALA A 300 6.97 -6.13 -24.05
C ALA A 300 7.82 -6.30 -25.30
N GLU A 301 7.50 -7.29 -26.14
CA GLU A 301 7.99 -7.36 -27.52
C GLU A 301 7.17 -6.39 -28.40
N GLY A 302 7.86 -5.43 -29.03
CA GLY A 302 7.28 -4.56 -30.07
C GLY A 302 7.42 -3.05 -29.82
N ASN A 303 7.48 -2.27 -30.89
CA ASN A 303 7.51 -0.80 -30.88
C ASN A 303 6.17 -0.24 -30.37
N VAL A 304 6.04 -0.07 -29.05
CA VAL A 304 4.96 0.73 -28.47
C VAL A 304 5.45 2.16 -28.34
N VAL A 305 4.91 3.06 -29.17
CA VAL A 305 5.03 4.50 -28.95
C VAL A 305 4.34 4.81 -27.62
N PRO A 306 5.03 5.36 -26.61
CA PRO A 306 4.39 5.65 -25.33
C PRO A 306 3.38 6.79 -25.53
N VAL A 307 2.09 6.46 -25.44
CA VAL A 307 1.03 7.44 -25.27
C VAL A 307 1.09 7.91 -23.81
N PRO A 308 1.31 9.21 -23.53
CA PRO A 308 1.29 9.70 -22.17
C PRO A 308 -0.14 9.61 -21.64
N THR A 309 -0.41 8.71 -20.70
CA THR A 309 -1.60 8.83 -19.85
C THR A 309 -1.32 9.98 -18.89
N ALA A 310 -1.69 11.18 -19.30
CA ALA A 310 -1.61 12.37 -18.47
C ALA A 310 -2.59 12.25 -17.28
N SER A 311 -2.14 11.64 -16.19
CA SER A 311 -2.69 11.92 -14.86
C SER A 311 -2.07 13.23 -14.38
N SER A 312 -2.60 14.34 -14.88
CA SER A 312 -2.38 15.65 -14.30
C SER A 312 -3.05 15.68 -12.93
N LEU A 313 -2.34 15.31 -11.85
CA LEU A 313 -2.62 15.80 -10.47
C LEU A 313 -1.57 15.39 -9.41
N ILE A 314 -0.36 14.97 -9.79
CA ILE A 314 0.78 14.94 -8.86
C ILE A 314 1.98 15.56 -9.58
N LEU A 315 2.15 16.88 -9.41
CA LEU A 315 3.42 17.50 -9.73
C LEU A 315 4.44 17.01 -8.68
N PRO A 316 5.61 16.47 -9.07
CA PRO A 316 6.68 16.27 -8.12
C PRO A 316 7.08 17.63 -7.52
N PRO A 317 7.54 17.69 -6.26
CA PRO A 317 8.08 18.92 -5.70
C PRO A 317 9.24 19.41 -6.59
N GLU A 318 9.16 20.65 -7.03
CA GLU A 318 10.23 21.29 -7.80
C GLU A 318 11.51 21.34 -6.96
N TYR A 319 12.50 20.52 -7.32
CA TYR A 319 13.87 20.72 -6.88
C TYR A 319 14.66 21.36 -8.01
N SER A 320 14.54 22.68 -8.11
CA SER A 320 15.53 23.49 -8.82
C SER A 320 16.86 23.44 -8.05
N THR A 321 17.87 22.87 -8.71
CA THR A 321 19.31 23.20 -8.67
C THR A 321 20.00 23.30 -7.30
N TRP A 322 20.83 22.30 -6.98
CA TRP A 322 22.26 22.41 -6.62
C TRP A 322 22.73 21.01 -6.18
N GLY A 323 23.77 20.38 -6.74
CA GLY A 323 25.11 20.91 -6.98
C GLY A 323 26.05 20.16 -6.02
N TYR A 324 26.55 18.99 -6.42
CA TYR A 324 27.54 18.23 -5.65
C TYR A 324 28.87 19.01 -5.58
N PRO A 325 29.52 19.13 -4.42
CA PRO A 325 30.95 19.22 -4.37
C PRO A 325 31.56 17.83 -4.09
N TYR A 326 32.72 17.64 -4.72
CA TYR A 326 33.64 16.50 -4.73
C TYR A 326 33.97 15.91 -3.35
#